data_AF-A0A7S0A713-F1
#
_entry.id   AF-A0A7S0A713-F1
#
_cell.length_a   1.000
_cell.length_b   1.000
_cell.length_c   1.000
_cell.angle_alpha   90.00
_cell.angle_beta   90.00
_cell.angle_gamma   90.00
#
_symmetry.space_group_name_H-M   'P 1'
#
loop_
_entity.id
_entity.type
_entity.pdbx_description
1 polymer ?
#
loop_
_entity_poly.entity_id
_entity_poly.type
_entity_poly.pdbx_seq_one_letter_code
_entity_poly.pdbx_strand_id
1 'polypeptide(L)'
;MFGQPAGPAQGVQPDAQALCMELAKRMEDLYPVLQQAAGQRASPGGAGAGLQNNFVAYSYSFSSNPQLLQQANSGQFNPAYHVDYAKWAQAVQNNPAPQSCYPEPLVGLTALEQRLAAQQSAVEQCSNELEDLKTGFGNLKHALQAQSLQKLEECRRRHQKLSRQLLQVVAAIETYAVHTGAARRSPHAEGQLEDRFARLQEAVHAPASARARLEELWVVLRGLLQRGPPSGGAACLAQADAEKALRVTASQGELLELLQEELAGRKRDIAQFESALARFASSAALPAQTL
;
A
#
# COMPACT_ATOMS: atom_id res chain seq x y z
N MET A 1 -9.63 10.38 -30.26
CA MET A 1 -10.74 9.77 -29.51
C MET A 1 -10.21 9.42 -28.13
N PHE A 2 -10.69 10.14 -27.12
CA PHE A 2 -10.23 10.07 -25.74
C PHE A 2 -10.70 8.76 -25.09
N GLY A 3 -9.78 7.98 -24.55
CA GLY A 3 -10.09 6.81 -23.72
C GLY A 3 -10.51 7.25 -22.33
N GLN A 4 -11.67 6.78 -21.89
CA GLN A 4 -12.20 6.97 -20.55
C GLN A 4 -11.27 6.34 -19.50
N PRO A 5 -11.01 6.99 -18.35
CA PRO A 5 -10.31 6.36 -17.24
C PRO A 5 -11.24 5.36 -16.55
N ALA A 6 -10.78 4.11 -16.49
CA ALA A 6 -11.40 3.04 -15.71
C ALA A 6 -11.49 3.43 -14.22
N GLY A 7 -12.64 3.11 -13.61
CA GLY A 7 -12.99 3.46 -12.23
C GLY A 7 -12.01 2.91 -11.18
N PRO A 8 -12.07 3.46 -9.96
CA PRO A 8 -11.11 3.14 -8.91
C PRO A 8 -11.26 1.68 -8.45
N ALA A 9 -10.14 0.97 -8.49
CA ALA A 9 -9.95 -0.32 -7.82
C ALA A 9 -10.33 -0.19 -6.34
N GLN A 10 -11.48 -0.76 -5.98
CA GLN A 10 -11.85 -1.09 -4.62
C GLN A 10 -11.02 -2.30 -4.20
N GLY A 11 -9.85 -2.03 -3.62
CA GLY A 11 -8.99 -3.03 -3.02
C GLY A 11 -8.85 -2.76 -1.54
N VAL A 12 -9.43 -3.65 -0.74
CA VAL A 12 -9.09 -3.92 0.68
C VAL A 12 -9.50 -2.86 1.70
N GLN A 13 -10.81 -2.73 1.93
CA GLN A 13 -11.43 -2.55 3.27
C GLN A 13 -12.98 -2.60 3.29
N PRO A 14 -13.69 -3.25 2.33
CA PRO A 14 -15.16 -3.24 2.38
C PRO A 14 -15.67 -3.93 3.64
N ASP A 15 -14.96 -4.92 4.18
CA ASP A 15 -15.40 -5.68 5.35
C ASP A 15 -15.38 -4.86 6.63
N ALA A 16 -14.35 -4.04 6.87
CA ALA A 16 -14.28 -3.23 8.10
C ALA A 16 -15.31 -2.09 8.09
N GLN A 17 -15.44 -1.39 6.96
CA GLN A 17 -16.43 -0.32 6.83
C GLN A 17 -17.86 -0.87 6.80
N ALA A 18 -18.10 -2.02 6.15
CA ALA A 18 -19.38 -2.71 6.19
C ALA A 18 -19.71 -3.22 7.59
N LEU A 19 -18.75 -3.77 8.33
CA LEU A 19 -18.93 -4.17 9.72
C LEU A 19 -19.24 -2.97 10.62
N CYS A 20 -18.54 -1.83 10.44
CA CYS A 20 -18.85 -0.60 11.17
C CYS A 20 -20.26 -0.07 10.86
N MET A 21 -20.68 -0.10 9.60
CA MET A 21 -22.04 0.30 9.21
C MET A 21 -23.11 -0.69 9.68
N GLU A 22 -22.84 -2.00 9.62
CA GLU A 22 -23.74 -3.03 10.13
C GLU A 22 -23.89 -2.92 11.65
N LEU A 23 -22.79 -2.65 12.36
CA LEU A 23 -22.80 -2.41 13.80
C LEU A 23 -23.55 -1.12 14.13
N ALA A 24 -23.33 -0.03 13.39
CA ALA A 24 -24.09 1.22 13.53
C ALA A 24 -25.60 1.00 13.35
N LYS A 25 -25.99 0.26 12.31
CA LYS A 25 -27.39 -0.07 12.04
C LYS A 25 -28.00 -0.93 13.15
N ARG A 26 -27.27 -1.94 13.64
CA ARG A 26 -27.72 -2.75 14.79
C ARG A 26 -27.84 -1.93 16.07
N MET A 27 -26.99 -0.90 16.24
CA MET A 27 -27.09 0.03 17.37
C MET A 27 -28.31 0.96 17.25
N GLU A 28 -28.64 1.43 16.04
CA GLU A 28 -29.87 2.21 15.78
C GLU A 28 -31.14 1.40 16.06
N ASP A 29 -31.17 0.13 15.68
CA ASP A 29 -32.33 -0.76 15.90
C ASP A 29 -32.59 -1.04 17.40
N LEU A 30 -31.56 -1.00 18.24
CA LEU A 30 -31.66 -1.23 19.69
C LEU A 30 -32.09 0.02 20.47
N TYR A 31 -31.87 1.21 19.90
CA TYR A 31 -32.19 2.49 20.52
C TYR A 31 -33.67 2.66 20.92
N PRO A 32 -34.67 2.37 20.05
CA PRO A 32 -36.09 2.50 20.43
C PRO A 32 -36.51 1.47 21.50
N VAL A 33 -35.90 0.29 21.53
CA VAL A 33 -36.20 -0.76 22.52
C VAL A 33 -35.73 -0.34 23.90
N LEU A 34 -34.54 0.25 24.00
CA LEU A 34 -34.00 0.79 25.25
C LEU A 34 -34.81 2.01 25.72
N GLN A 35 -35.16 2.91 24.79
CA GLN A 35 -35.95 4.10 25.10
C GLN A 35 -37.37 3.75 25.58
N GLN A 36 -37.98 2.69 25.03
CA GLN A 36 -39.29 2.18 25.46
C GLN A 36 -39.21 1.47 26.83
N ALA A 37 -38.11 0.76 27.11
CA ALA A 37 -37.84 0.15 28.42
C ALA A 37 -37.55 1.20 29.51
N ALA A 38 -36.91 2.32 29.16
CA ALA A 38 -36.68 3.46 30.04
C ALA A 38 -37.95 4.30 30.27
N GLY A 39 -38.80 4.43 29.24
CA GLY A 39 -40.02 5.26 29.24
C GLY A 39 -41.28 4.64 29.88
N GLN A 40 -41.32 3.33 30.15
CA GLN A 40 -42.53 2.65 30.69
C GLN A 40 -42.80 2.83 32.20
N ARG A 41 -42.15 3.78 32.89
CA ARG A 41 -42.49 4.12 34.29
C ARG A 41 -43.06 5.53 34.43
N ALA A 42 -44.33 5.66 34.05
CA ALA A 42 -45.18 6.76 34.50
C ALA A 42 -46.38 6.19 35.29
N SER A 43 -46.13 5.74 36.53
CA SER A 43 -47.15 5.66 37.58
C SER A 43 -46.50 5.77 38.95
N PRO A 44 -46.96 6.67 39.85
CA PRO A 44 -46.29 6.96 41.10
C PRO A 44 -46.77 5.98 42.18
N GLY A 45 -46.07 4.85 42.30
CA GLY A 45 -46.28 3.88 43.37
C GLY A 45 -44.98 3.15 43.66
N GLY A 46 -44.52 3.22 44.91
CA GLY A 46 -43.17 2.83 45.30
C GLY A 46 -42.85 1.36 45.06
N ALA A 47 -42.13 1.08 43.97
CA ALA A 47 -41.38 -0.16 43.73
C ALA A 47 -40.24 0.07 42.71
N GLY A 48 -39.76 1.32 42.62
CA GLY A 48 -38.89 1.80 41.56
C GLY A 48 -37.42 1.37 41.68
N ALA A 49 -36.89 1.37 42.89
CA ALA A 49 -35.45 1.25 43.12
C ALA A 49 -34.88 -0.18 42.92
N GLY A 50 -35.73 -1.21 42.94
CA GLY A 50 -35.27 -2.60 42.96
C GLY A 50 -34.67 -3.12 41.65
N LEU A 51 -35.12 -2.65 40.49
CA LEU A 51 -34.63 -3.16 39.19
C LEU A 51 -33.41 -2.39 38.66
N GLN A 52 -33.23 -1.13 39.05
CA GLN A 52 -32.14 -0.29 38.54
C GLN A 52 -30.77 -0.71 39.11
N ASN A 53 -30.74 -1.28 40.33
CA ASN A 53 -29.51 -1.77 40.96
C ASN A 53 -29.24 -3.27 40.76
N ASN A 54 -30.17 -4.02 40.15
CA ASN A 54 -30.03 -5.47 39.98
C ASN A 54 -29.30 -5.88 38.70
N PHE A 55 -29.20 -4.96 37.72
CA PHE A 55 -28.44 -5.21 36.49
C PHE A 55 -27.05 -4.58 36.61
N VAL A 56 -26.05 -5.42 36.87
CA VAL A 56 -24.64 -5.04 36.90
C VAL A 56 -23.90 -5.93 35.91
N ALA A 57 -23.37 -5.30 34.87
CA ALA A 57 -22.48 -5.92 33.89
C ALA A 57 -21.11 -5.25 33.95
N TYR A 58 -20.07 -5.96 33.54
CA TYR A 58 -18.74 -5.38 33.36
C TYR A 58 -18.41 -5.35 31.89
N SER A 59 -17.67 -4.34 31.51
CA SER A 59 -17.25 -4.19 30.13
C SER A 59 -15.88 -3.56 30.03
N TYR A 60 -15.21 -3.81 28.92
CA TYR A 60 -13.80 -3.45 28.80
C TYR A 60 -13.66 -2.14 28.04
N SER A 61 -13.00 -1.18 28.65
CA SER A 61 -12.71 0.13 28.05
C SER A 61 -11.20 0.23 27.79
N PHE A 62 -10.85 0.73 26.60
CA PHE A 62 -9.47 0.85 26.15
C PHE A 62 -8.80 2.10 26.75
N SER A 63 -7.55 1.99 27.14
CA SER A 63 -6.72 3.12 27.54
C SER A 63 -5.30 2.96 27.05
N SER A 64 -4.72 4.04 26.51
CA SER A 64 -3.31 4.08 26.14
C SER A 64 -2.38 4.40 27.32
N ASN A 65 -2.94 4.76 28.49
CA ASN A 65 -2.15 5.16 29.65
C ASN A 65 -1.82 3.92 30.53
N PRO A 66 -0.55 3.47 30.59
CA PRO A 66 -0.18 2.27 31.33
C PRO A 66 -0.36 2.42 32.84
N GLN A 67 -0.25 3.64 33.39
CA GLN A 67 -0.45 3.89 34.82
C GLN A 67 -1.92 3.71 35.22
N LEU A 68 -2.84 4.18 34.38
CA LEU A 68 -4.28 4.03 34.61
C LEU A 68 -4.70 2.57 34.49
N LEU A 69 -4.16 1.85 33.50
CA LEU A 69 -4.40 0.42 33.33
C LEU A 69 -3.90 -0.40 34.52
N GLN A 70 -2.69 -0.10 34.99
CA GLN A 70 -2.14 -0.77 36.17
C GLN A 70 -3.02 -0.47 37.39
N GLN A 71 -3.40 0.79 37.62
CA GLN A 71 -4.27 1.15 38.74
C GLN A 71 -5.66 0.49 38.68
N ALA A 72 -6.25 0.36 37.48
CA ALA A 72 -7.58 -0.22 37.33
C ALA A 72 -7.58 -1.76 37.39
N ASN A 73 -6.53 -2.41 36.86
CA ASN A 73 -6.41 -3.88 36.84
C ASN A 73 -5.75 -4.45 38.10
N SER A 74 -4.88 -3.70 38.77
CA SER A 74 -4.23 -4.08 40.05
C SER A 74 -4.77 -3.32 41.25
N GLY A 75 -5.81 -2.49 41.06
CA GLY A 75 -6.42 -1.68 42.11
C GLY A 75 -7.13 -2.54 43.14
N GLN A 76 -7.18 -2.06 44.38
CA GLN A 76 -8.05 -2.63 45.40
C GLN A 76 -9.51 -2.37 45.04
N PHE A 77 -10.39 -3.33 45.32
CA PHE A 77 -11.82 -3.18 45.12
C PHE A 77 -12.34 -1.90 45.77
N ASN A 78 -12.96 -1.04 44.96
CA ASN A 78 -13.56 0.19 45.44
C ASN A 78 -15.10 0.05 45.46
N PRO A 79 -15.73 -0.03 46.65
CA PRO A 79 -17.18 -0.16 46.77
C PRO A 79 -17.97 1.04 46.23
N ALA A 80 -17.31 2.20 46.04
CA ALA A 80 -17.93 3.39 45.48
C ALA A 80 -18.17 3.27 43.96
N TYR A 81 -17.39 2.42 43.28
CA TYR A 81 -17.46 2.23 41.82
C TYR A 81 -17.94 0.83 41.46
N HIS A 82 -17.65 -0.18 42.28
CA HIS A 82 -18.00 -1.58 42.03
C HIS A 82 -19.03 -2.07 43.03
N VAL A 83 -20.14 -2.62 42.52
CA VAL A 83 -21.27 -3.08 43.35
C VAL A 83 -20.94 -4.41 44.06
N ASP A 84 -20.16 -5.29 43.42
CA ASP A 84 -19.87 -6.63 43.93
C ASP A 84 -18.41 -7.02 43.65
N TYR A 85 -17.70 -7.44 44.69
CA TYR A 85 -16.31 -7.88 44.64
C TYR A 85 -16.14 -9.12 43.76
N ALA A 86 -17.05 -10.09 43.86
CA ALA A 86 -16.93 -11.34 43.12
C ALA A 86 -17.03 -11.10 41.61
N LYS A 87 -17.99 -10.25 41.19
CA LYS A 87 -18.16 -9.88 39.78
C LYS A 87 -17.02 -9.02 39.25
N TRP A 88 -16.49 -8.10 40.06
CA TRP A 88 -15.32 -7.30 39.68
C TRP A 88 -14.08 -8.19 39.49
N ALA A 89 -13.76 -9.05 40.46
CA ALA A 89 -12.62 -9.95 40.38
C ALA A 89 -12.73 -10.90 39.18
N GLN A 90 -13.93 -11.40 38.89
CA GLN A 90 -14.20 -12.20 37.69
C GLN A 90 -14.00 -11.40 36.40
N ALA A 91 -14.40 -10.12 36.36
CA ALA A 91 -14.19 -9.25 35.19
C ALA A 91 -12.70 -8.91 34.98
N VAL A 92 -11.94 -8.66 36.05
CA VAL A 92 -10.49 -8.48 35.96
C VAL A 92 -9.82 -9.75 35.42
N GLN A 93 -10.22 -10.92 35.92
CA GLN A 93 -9.67 -12.21 35.50
C GLN A 93 -10.03 -12.56 34.05
N ASN A 94 -11.24 -12.22 33.61
CA ASN A 94 -11.74 -12.49 32.26
C ASN A 94 -11.44 -11.37 31.25
N ASN A 95 -10.52 -10.45 31.59
CA ASN A 95 -10.15 -9.36 30.71
C ASN A 95 -9.42 -9.91 29.46
N PRO A 96 -9.94 -9.67 28.24
CA PRO A 96 -9.34 -10.19 27.02
C PRO A 96 -7.96 -9.57 26.71
N ALA A 97 -7.69 -8.36 27.21
CA ALA A 97 -6.43 -7.65 26.96
C ALA A 97 -6.03 -6.77 28.17
N PRO A 98 -5.39 -7.35 29.20
CA PRO A 98 -5.05 -6.64 30.45
C PRO A 98 -3.99 -5.53 30.27
N GLN A 99 -3.30 -5.52 29.13
CA GLN A 99 -2.29 -4.51 28.77
C GLN A 99 -2.89 -3.26 28.10
N SER A 100 -4.16 -3.31 27.70
CA SER A 100 -4.79 -2.23 26.92
C SER A 100 -6.20 -1.89 27.39
N CYS A 101 -6.83 -2.77 28.17
CA CYS A 101 -8.20 -2.62 28.61
C CYS A 101 -8.32 -2.77 30.13
N TYR A 102 -9.33 -2.13 30.71
CA TYR A 102 -9.72 -2.30 32.12
C TYR A 102 -11.24 -2.52 32.25
N PRO A 103 -11.70 -3.24 33.30
CA PRO A 103 -13.11 -3.50 33.50
C PRO A 103 -13.82 -2.27 34.09
N GLU A 104 -14.82 -1.79 33.37
CA GLU A 104 -15.71 -0.70 33.74
C GLU A 104 -17.11 -1.23 34.07
N PRO A 105 -17.66 -0.88 35.24
CA PRO A 105 -18.98 -1.34 35.67
C PRO A 105 -20.10 -0.58 34.94
N LEU A 106 -21.06 -1.32 34.40
CA LEU A 106 -22.30 -0.83 33.83
C LEU A 106 -23.43 -1.16 34.79
N VAL A 107 -23.99 -0.13 35.43
CA VAL A 107 -25.07 -0.28 36.41
C VAL A 107 -26.37 0.25 35.80
N GLY A 108 -27.36 -0.64 35.63
CA GLY A 108 -28.66 -0.31 35.05
C GLY A 108 -28.64 -0.06 33.55
N LEU A 109 -29.80 0.30 33.00
CA LEU A 109 -29.99 0.56 31.57
C LEU A 109 -29.42 1.90 31.12
N THR A 110 -29.40 2.91 31.99
CA THR A 110 -28.89 4.25 31.68
C THR A 110 -27.39 4.25 31.37
N ALA A 111 -26.59 3.44 32.09
CA ALA A 111 -25.17 3.25 31.78
C ALA A 111 -24.96 2.58 30.41
N LEU A 112 -25.87 1.68 30.02
CA LEU A 112 -25.84 1.02 28.71
C LEU A 112 -26.19 2.01 27.59
N GLU A 113 -27.20 2.85 27.78
CA GLU A 113 -27.57 3.92 26.83
C GLU A 113 -26.43 4.94 26.64
N GLN A 114 -25.80 5.39 27.72
CA GLN A 114 -24.62 6.27 27.65
C GLN A 114 -23.49 5.65 26.84
N ARG A 115 -23.28 4.34 27.02
CA ARG A 115 -22.25 3.62 26.29
C ARG A 115 -22.59 3.41 24.82
N LEU A 116 -23.85 3.16 24.51
CA LEU A 116 -24.34 3.08 23.13
C LEU A 116 -24.11 4.42 22.42
N ALA A 117 -24.43 5.54 23.07
CA ALA A 117 -24.18 6.88 22.54
C ALA A 117 -22.67 7.16 22.33
N ALA A 118 -21.82 6.74 23.26
CA ALA A 118 -20.36 6.85 23.11
C ALA A 118 -19.83 6.00 21.94
N GLN A 119 -20.37 4.78 21.74
CA GLN A 119 -20.02 3.93 20.61
C GLN A 119 -20.47 4.51 19.27
N GLN A 120 -21.67 5.08 19.20
CA GLN A 120 -22.16 5.77 18.00
C GLN A 120 -21.24 6.94 17.63
N SER A 121 -20.90 7.80 18.60
CA SER A 121 -19.98 8.91 18.35
C SER A 121 -18.59 8.45 17.91
N ALA A 122 -18.07 7.37 18.49
CA ALA A 122 -16.79 6.79 18.07
C ALA A 122 -16.84 6.23 16.64
N VAL A 123 -17.95 5.57 16.25
CA VAL A 123 -18.13 5.07 14.88
C VAL A 123 -18.21 6.22 13.87
N GLU A 124 -18.92 7.30 14.20
CA GLU A 124 -18.98 8.50 13.36
C GLU A 124 -17.59 9.13 13.18
N GLN A 125 -16.81 9.24 14.27
CA GLN A 125 -15.44 9.74 14.21
C GLN A 125 -14.55 8.87 13.32
N CYS A 126 -14.55 7.55 13.52
CA CYS A 126 -13.81 6.60 12.68
C CYS A 126 -14.23 6.69 11.20
N SER A 127 -15.53 6.84 10.92
CA SER A 127 -16.04 6.99 9.56
C SER A 127 -15.51 8.27 8.90
N ASN A 128 -15.49 9.38 9.63
CA ASN A 128 -14.95 10.65 9.12
C ASN A 128 -13.44 10.55 8.86
N GLU A 129 -12.68 9.97 9.79
CA GLU A 129 -11.24 9.74 9.62
C GLU A 129 -10.93 8.84 8.41
N LEU A 130 -11.74 7.80 8.17
CA LEU A 130 -11.59 6.93 7.01
C LEU A 130 -11.88 7.66 5.69
N GLU A 131 -12.90 8.53 5.65
CA GLU A 131 -13.15 9.36 4.46
C GLU A 131 -12.03 10.37 4.24
N ASP A 132 -11.48 10.98 5.30
CA ASP A 132 -10.31 11.86 5.20
C ASP A 132 -9.08 11.11 4.66
N LEU A 133 -8.81 9.89 5.14
CA LEU A 133 -7.74 9.05 4.61
C LEU A 133 -7.96 8.73 3.13
N LYS A 134 -9.17 8.33 2.76
CA LYS A 134 -9.54 7.99 1.38
C LYS A 134 -9.40 9.19 0.44
N THR A 135 -9.83 10.38 0.86
CA THR A 135 -9.60 11.61 0.07
C THR A 135 -8.12 11.94 -0.02
N GLY A 136 -7.35 11.77 1.06
CA GLY A 136 -5.89 11.90 1.08
C GLY A 136 -5.19 10.96 0.07
N PHE A 137 -5.56 9.68 0.07
CA PHE A 137 -5.07 8.70 -0.90
C PHE A 137 -5.47 9.05 -2.33
N GLY A 138 -6.70 9.52 -2.55
CA GLY A 138 -7.17 10.00 -3.86
C GLY A 138 -6.33 11.16 -4.39
N ASN A 139 -6.07 12.16 -3.53
CA ASN A 139 -5.24 13.31 -3.85
C ASN A 139 -3.79 12.92 -4.14
N LEU A 140 -3.20 12.02 -3.34
CA LEU A 140 -1.86 11.50 -3.54
C LEU A 140 -1.75 10.76 -4.89
N LYS A 141 -2.71 9.88 -5.17
CA LYS A 141 -2.79 9.15 -6.44
C LYS A 141 -2.90 10.10 -7.63
N HIS A 142 -3.75 11.13 -7.53
CA HIS A 142 -3.89 12.13 -8.57
C HIS A 142 -2.59 12.93 -8.77
N ALA A 143 -1.93 13.38 -7.70
CA ALA A 143 -0.66 14.08 -7.78
C ALA A 143 0.46 13.22 -8.40
N LEU A 144 0.51 11.93 -8.06
CA LEU A 144 1.44 10.98 -8.66
C LEU A 144 1.20 10.84 -10.17
N GLN A 145 -0.04 10.56 -10.57
CA GLN A 145 -0.39 10.29 -11.97
C GLN A 145 -0.30 11.54 -12.85
N ALA A 146 -0.89 12.66 -12.40
CA ALA A 146 -0.99 13.87 -13.20
C ALA A 146 0.33 14.64 -13.23
N GLN A 147 1.07 14.74 -12.12
CA GLN A 147 2.24 15.61 -12.05
C GLN A 147 3.55 14.83 -12.11
N SER A 148 3.70 13.81 -11.28
CA SER A 148 5.01 13.15 -11.12
C SER A 148 5.39 12.32 -12.34
N LEU A 149 4.47 11.51 -12.87
CA LEU A 149 4.73 10.71 -14.08
C LEU A 149 4.98 11.61 -15.31
N GLN A 150 4.20 12.68 -15.48
CA GLN A 150 4.41 13.63 -16.58
C GLN A 150 5.78 14.33 -16.47
N LYS A 151 6.16 14.80 -15.28
CA LYS A 151 7.49 15.41 -15.05
C LYS A 151 8.61 14.40 -15.27
N LEU A 152 8.41 13.14 -14.91
CA LEU A 152 9.39 12.07 -15.13
C LEU A 152 9.60 11.82 -16.63
N GLU A 153 8.53 11.74 -17.42
CA GLU A 153 8.62 11.62 -18.87
C GLU A 153 9.29 12.83 -19.51
N GLU A 154 8.95 14.03 -19.07
CA GLU A 154 9.59 15.25 -19.54
C GLU A 154 11.09 15.26 -19.23
N CYS A 155 11.47 14.89 -18.01
CA CYS A 155 12.86 14.75 -17.61
C CYS A 155 13.60 13.73 -18.48
N ARG A 156 12.99 12.56 -18.76
CA ARG A 156 13.56 11.55 -19.67
C ARG A 156 13.77 12.12 -21.09
N ARG A 157 12.80 12.85 -21.64
CA ARG A 157 12.92 13.49 -22.97
C ARG A 157 14.02 14.55 -22.98
N ARG A 158 14.09 15.40 -21.95
CA ARG A 158 15.13 16.43 -21.80
C ARG A 158 16.52 15.79 -21.69
N HIS A 159 16.67 14.75 -20.88
CA HIS A 159 17.91 14.01 -20.74
C HIS A 159 18.37 13.40 -22.08
N GLN A 160 17.49 12.75 -22.83
CA GLN A 160 17.80 12.23 -24.16
C GLN A 160 18.24 13.33 -25.13
N LYS A 161 17.57 14.49 -25.11
CA LYS A 161 17.94 15.64 -25.95
C LYS A 161 19.32 16.18 -25.58
N LEU A 162 19.58 16.40 -24.29
CA LEU A 162 20.86 16.90 -23.79
C LEU A 162 21.99 15.90 -24.06
N SER A 163 21.75 14.60 -23.88
CA SER A 163 22.70 13.54 -24.20
C SER A 163 23.10 13.57 -25.68
N ARG A 164 22.14 13.75 -26.59
CA ARG A 164 22.42 13.92 -28.04
C ARG A 164 23.22 15.20 -28.32
N GLN A 165 22.86 16.32 -27.70
CA GLN A 165 23.57 17.59 -27.88
C GLN A 165 25.00 17.51 -27.36
N LEU A 166 25.20 16.88 -26.19
CA LEU A 166 26.53 16.64 -25.63
C LEU A 166 27.36 15.78 -26.58
N LEU A 167 26.80 14.69 -27.11
CA LEU A 167 27.50 13.84 -28.08
C LEU A 167 27.92 14.62 -29.34
N GLN A 168 27.06 15.49 -29.87
CA GLN A 168 27.38 16.35 -31.01
C GLN A 168 28.52 17.32 -30.70
N VAL A 169 28.50 17.96 -29.53
CA VAL A 169 29.55 18.89 -29.10
C VAL A 169 30.87 18.14 -28.90
N VAL A 170 30.86 16.99 -28.24
CA VAL A 170 32.05 16.16 -28.05
C VAL A 170 32.63 15.73 -29.40
N ALA A 171 31.80 15.26 -30.33
CA ALA A 171 32.25 14.89 -31.67
C ALA A 171 32.86 16.09 -32.42
N ALA A 172 32.26 17.29 -32.31
CA ALA A 172 32.79 18.50 -32.93
C ALA A 172 34.14 18.92 -32.31
N ILE A 173 34.27 18.85 -30.98
CA ILE A 173 35.52 19.14 -30.27
C ILE A 173 36.62 18.16 -30.68
N GLU A 174 36.33 16.86 -30.70
CA GLU A 174 37.29 15.84 -31.13
C GLU A 174 37.75 16.06 -32.57
N THR A 175 36.82 16.38 -33.48
CA THR A 175 37.15 16.65 -34.88
C THR A 175 38.00 17.90 -35.03
N TYR A 176 37.68 18.97 -34.28
CA TYR A 176 38.46 20.21 -34.27
C TYR A 176 39.85 20.02 -33.67
N ALA A 177 39.98 19.28 -32.55
CA ALA A 177 41.24 19.00 -31.89
C ALA A 177 42.18 18.18 -32.79
N VAL A 178 41.63 17.25 -33.57
CA VAL A 178 42.40 16.49 -34.58
C VAL A 178 42.81 17.40 -35.75
N HIS A 179 41.90 18.23 -36.26
CA HIS A 179 42.19 19.13 -37.38
C HIS A 179 43.25 20.18 -37.04
N THR A 180 43.26 20.70 -35.81
CA THR A 180 44.24 21.66 -35.30
C THR A 180 45.54 21.02 -34.83
N GLY A 181 45.62 19.68 -34.81
CA GLY A 181 46.80 18.93 -34.34
C GLY A 181 46.99 18.91 -32.82
N ALA A 182 46.04 19.47 -32.05
CA ALA A 182 46.05 19.47 -30.59
C ALA A 182 45.83 18.07 -29.98
N ALA A 183 45.24 17.14 -30.74
CA ALA A 183 45.06 15.75 -30.36
C ALA A 183 45.40 14.80 -31.52
N ARG A 184 46.01 13.64 -31.23
CA ARG A 184 46.20 12.54 -32.19
C ARG A 184 45.29 11.38 -31.84
N ARG A 185 44.58 10.83 -32.82
CA ARG A 185 43.78 9.61 -32.65
C ARG A 185 44.69 8.39 -32.57
N SER A 186 44.31 7.43 -31.73
CA SER A 186 44.91 6.10 -31.74
C SER A 186 44.28 5.31 -32.90
N PRO A 187 45.05 4.93 -33.94
CA PRO A 187 44.50 4.27 -35.12
C PRO A 187 43.88 2.90 -34.79
N HIS A 188 44.39 2.23 -33.76
CA HIS A 188 43.83 0.96 -33.30
C HIS A 188 42.45 1.13 -32.65
N ALA A 189 42.25 2.19 -31.85
CA ALA A 189 40.96 2.45 -31.20
C ALA A 189 39.91 2.93 -32.21
N GLU A 190 40.32 3.72 -33.21
CA GLU A 190 39.47 4.18 -34.31
C GLU A 190 38.97 3.02 -35.18
N GLY A 191 39.87 2.14 -35.62
CA GLY A 191 39.48 0.94 -36.38
C GLY A 191 38.51 0.03 -35.63
N GLN A 192 38.69 -0.15 -34.31
CA GLN A 192 37.72 -0.91 -33.50
C GLN A 192 36.35 -0.22 -33.43
N LEU A 193 36.31 1.11 -33.41
CA LEU A 193 35.07 1.88 -33.37
C LEU A 193 34.34 1.82 -34.72
N GLU A 194 35.08 1.95 -35.82
CA GLU A 194 34.57 1.83 -37.19
C GLU A 194 34.01 0.44 -37.46
N ASP A 195 34.71 -0.62 -37.06
CA ASP A 195 34.22 -2.00 -37.15
C ASP A 195 32.91 -2.21 -36.38
N ARG A 196 32.81 -1.67 -35.16
CA ARG A 196 31.59 -1.74 -34.36
C ARG A 196 30.45 -0.96 -35.01
N PHE A 197 30.74 0.21 -35.56
CA PHE A 197 29.74 1.02 -36.25
C PHE A 197 29.24 0.34 -37.52
N ALA A 198 30.13 -0.24 -38.33
CA ALA A 198 29.80 -0.98 -39.54
C ALA A 198 28.88 -2.18 -39.24
N ARG A 199 29.20 -2.97 -38.20
CA ARG A 199 28.34 -4.08 -37.74
C ARG A 199 26.96 -3.62 -37.31
N LEU A 200 26.87 -2.52 -36.56
CA LEU A 200 25.58 -1.95 -36.15
C LEU A 200 24.79 -1.41 -37.35
N GLN A 201 25.47 -0.76 -38.28
CA GLN A 201 24.85 -0.21 -39.48
C GLN A 201 24.31 -1.34 -40.37
N GLU A 202 25.06 -2.41 -40.58
CA GLU A 202 24.63 -3.59 -41.32
C GLU A 202 23.41 -4.24 -40.64
N ALA A 203 23.43 -4.41 -39.32
CA ALA A 203 22.29 -4.97 -38.58
C ALA A 203 21.00 -4.13 -38.72
N VAL A 204 21.12 -2.81 -38.80
CA VAL A 204 19.98 -1.89 -38.95
C VAL A 204 19.51 -1.78 -40.41
N HIS A 205 20.45 -1.78 -41.36
CA HIS A 205 20.15 -1.61 -42.80
C HIS A 205 19.84 -2.93 -43.50
N ALA A 206 20.09 -4.08 -42.86
CA ALA A 206 19.75 -5.39 -43.40
C ALA A 206 18.26 -5.42 -43.77
N PRO A 207 17.92 -5.47 -45.08
CA PRO A 207 16.53 -5.42 -45.54
C PRO A 207 15.74 -6.65 -45.09
N ALA A 208 16.41 -7.74 -44.70
CA ALA A 208 15.81 -9.03 -44.39
C ALA A 208 15.38 -9.23 -42.92
N SER A 209 15.74 -8.37 -41.95
CA SER A 209 15.57 -8.73 -40.52
C SER A 209 14.69 -7.79 -39.70
N ALA A 210 14.98 -6.49 -39.67
CA ALA A 210 14.29 -5.57 -38.76
C ALA A 210 13.19 -4.77 -39.47
N ARG A 211 13.51 -4.13 -40.59
CA ARG A 211 12.57 -3.25 -41.30
C ARG A 211 11.45 -4.02 -41.98
N ALA A 212 11.76 -5.07 -42.72
CA ALA A 212 10.74 -5.93 -43.33
C ALA A 212 9.81 -6.55 -42.26
N ARG A 213 10.37 -7.00 -41.13
CA ARG A 213 9.60 -7.56 -40.02
C ARG A 213 8.70 -6.54 -39.33
N LEU A 214 9.13 -5.27 -39.23
CA LEU A 214 8.28 -4.19 -38.74
C LEU A 214 7.11 -3.91 -39.69
N GLU A 215 7.35 -3.90 -41.00
CA GLU A 215 6.28 -3.74 -42.00
C GLU A 215 5.30 -4.92 -41.96
N GLU A 216 5.78 -6.15 -41.87
CA GLU A 216 4.95 -7.35 -41.70
C GLU A 216 4.10 -7.26 -40.43
N LEU A 217 4.71 -6.92 -39.29
CA LEU A 217 4.00 -6.72 -38.02
C LEU A 217 2.96 -5.62 -38.12
N TRP A 218 3.24 -4.55 -38.85
CA TRP A 218 2.29 -3.46 -39.08
C TRP A 218 1.07 -3.93 -39.89
N VAL A 219 1.29 -4.73 -40.94
CA VAL A 219 0.21 -5.33 -41.73
C VAL A 219 -0.63 -6.27 -40.89
N VAL A 220 0.00 -7.14 -40.08
CA VAL A 220 -0.71 -8.05 -39.17
C VAL A 220 -1.52 -7.28 -38.14
N LEU A 221 -0.93 -6.27 -37.48
CA LEU A 221 -1.62 -5.44 -36.50
C LEU A 221 -2.82 -4.73 -37.12
N ARG A 222 -2.65 -4.16 -38.32
CA ARG A 222 -3.73 -3.50 -39.06
C ARG A 222 -4.85 -4.50 -39.39
N GLY A 223 -4.50 -5.71 -39.81
CA GLY A 223 -5.46 -6.78 -40.07
C GLY A 223 -6.24 -7.20 -38.82
N LEU A 224 -5.58 -7.33 -37.67
CA LEU A 224 -6.21 -7.63 -36.39
C LEU A 224 -7.13 -6.49 -35.91
N LEU A 225 -6.69 -5.24 -36.04
CA LEU A 225 -7.50 -4.07 -35.67
C LEU A 225 -8.75 -3.93 -36.56
N GLN A 226 -8.64 -4.24 -37.86
CA GLN A 226 -9.78 -4.23 -38.79
C GLN A 226 -10.74 -5.39 -38.56
N ARG A 227 -10.23 -6.56 -38.15
CA ARG A 227 -11.04 -7.74 -37.82
C ARG A 227 -11.84 -7.56 -36.52
N GLY A 228 -11.43 -6.61 -35.68
CA GLY A 228 -12.01 -6.42 -34.35
C GLY A 228 -11.69 -7.59 -33.41
N PRO A 229 -12.02 -7.48 -32.11
CA PRO A 229 -11.96 -8.64 -31.22
C PRO A 229 -12.82 -9.76 -31.80
N PRO A 230 -12.40 -11.04 -31.70
CA PRO A 230 -13.22 -12.13 -32.19
C PRO A 230 -14.60 -12.05 -31.54
N SER A 231 -15.67 -11.97 -32.35
CA SER A 231 -17.08 -11.97 -31.90
C SER A 231 -17.52 -13.29 -31.26
N GLY A 232 -16.66 -13.96 -30.50
CA GLY A 232 -17.09 -14.79 -29.39
C GLY A 232 -17.37 -13.82 -28.26
N GLY A 233 -18.64 -13.58 -27.96
CA GLY A 233 -19.05 -12.65 -26.89
C GLY A 233 -18.16 -12.84 -25.69
N ALA A 234 -17.65 -11.74 -25.14
CA ALA A 234 -16.89 -11.76 -23.90
C ALA A 234 -17.65 -12.69 -22.96
N ALA A 235 -17.13 -13.90 -22.74
CA ALA A 235 -17.63 -14.76 -21.71
C ALA A 235 -17.27 -13.98 -20.45
N CYS A 236 -18.19 -13.10 -20.04
CA CYS A 236 -18.06 -12.36 -18.80
C CYS A 236 -17.87 -13.45 -17.78
N LEU A 237 -16.63 -13.58 -17.29
CA LEU A 237 -16.35 -14.36 -16.11
C LEU A 237 -17.40 -13.93 -15.10
N ALA A 238 -18.08 -14.90 -14.47
CA ALA A 238 -19.02 -14.59 -13.42
C ALA A 238 -18.31 -13.64 -12.44
N GLN A 239 -18.98 -12.59 -11.99
CA GLN A 239 -18.34 -11.51 -11.24
C GLN A 239 -17.56 -12.03 -10.01
N ALA A 240 -18.05 -13.10 -9.38
CA ALA A 240 -17.37 -13.82 -8.31
C ALA A 240 -16.03 -14.46 -8.74
N ASP A 241 -15.93 -15.00 -9.95
CA ASP A 241 -14.69 -15.59 -10.46
C ASP A 241 -13.70 -14.51 -10.91
N ALA A 242 -14.20 -13.37 -11.42
CA ALA A 242 -13.37 -12.20 -11.69
C ALA A 242 -12.76 -11.61 -10.40
N GLU A 243 -13.54 -11.51 -9.33
CA GLU A 243 -13.05 -11.05 -8.02
C GLU A 243 -12.02 -12.02 -7.42
N LYS A 244 -12.25 -13.33 -7.51
CA LYS A 244 -11.26 -14.33 -7.08
C LYS A 244 -9.97 -14.21 -7.89
N ALA A 245 -10.07 -14.08 -9.21
CA ALA A 245 -8.92 -13.89 -10.08
C ALA A 245 -8.14 -12.62 -9.70
N LEU A 246 -8.83 -11.51 -9.45
CA LEU A 246 -8.22 -10.26 -9.00
C LEU A 246 -7.46 -10.45 -7.67
N ARG A 247 -8.06 -11.08 -6.67
CA ARG A 247 -7.39 -11.35 -5.38
C ARG A 247 -6.15 -12.21 -5.54
N VAL A 248 -6.25 -13.28 -6.33
CA VAL A 248 -5.11 -14.18 -6.60
C VAL A 248 -4.01 -13.43 -7.37
N THR A 249 -4.36 -12.61 -8.35
CA THR A 249 -3.37 -11.83 -9.10
C THR A 249 -2.71 -10.75 -8.23
N ALA A 250 -3.45 -10.16 -7.28
CA ALA A 250 -2.89 -9.20 -6.33
C ALA A 250 -1.88 -9.87 -5.38
N SER A 251 -2.23 -11.02 -4.80
CA SER A 251 -1.30 -11.76 -3.91
C SER A 251 -0.09 -12.30 -4.65
N GLN A 252 -0.26 -12.75 -5.89
CA GLN A 252 0.86 -13.12 -6.77
C GLN A 252 1.74 -11.91 -7.09
N GLY A 253 1.14 -10.74 -7.30
CA GLY A 253 1.86 -9.47 -7.48
C GLY A 253 2.75 -9.14 -6.29
N GLU A 254 2.20 -9.16 -5.08
CA GLU A 254 2.95 -8.92 -3.84
C GLU A 254 4.12 -9.91 -3.67
N LEU A 255 3.88 -11.20 -3.96
CA LEU A 255 4.93 -12.22 -3.89
C LEU A 255 6.05 -11.95 -4.90
N LEU A 256 5.70 -11.55 -6.13
CA LEU A 256 6.69 -11.21 -7.15
C LEU A 256 7.51 -9.97 -6.77
N GLU A 257 6.89 -8.97 -6.14
CA GLU A 257 7.60 -7.80 -5.62
C GLU A 257 8.60 -8.20 -4.53
N LEU A 258 8.20 -9.01 -3.55
CA LEU A 258 9.10 -9.52 -2.52
C LEU A 258 10.26 -10.34 -3.09
N LEU A 259 9.97 -11.21 -4.06
CA LEU A 259 11.02 -11.97 -4.76
C LEU A 259 11.98 -11.05 -5.53
N GLN A 260 11.46 -10.01 -6.15
CA GLN A 260 12.29 -9.03 -6.86
C GLN A 260 13.19 -8.26 -5.91
N GLU A 261 12.70 -7.87 -4.73
CA GLU A 261 13.48 -7.21 -3.67
C GLU A 261 14.57 -8.12 -3.12
N GLU A 262 14.25 -9.39 -2.83
CA GLU A 262 15.22 -10.40 -2.39
C GLU A 262 16.32 -10.64 -3.44
N LEU A 263 15.94 -10.79 -4.71
CA LEU A 263 16.92 -10.95 -5.79
C LEU A 263 17.79 -9.70 -5.97
N ALA A 264 17.22 -8.50 -5.81
CA ALA A 264 17.98 -7.24 -5.85
C ALA A 264 18.91 -7.10 -4.64
N GLY A 265 18.49 -7.56 -3.45
CA GLY A 265 19.32 -7.69 -2.25
C GLY A 265 20.52 -8.59 -2.51
N ARG A 266 20.26 -9.84 -2.92
CA ARG A 266 21.32 -10.82 -3.20
C ARG A 266 22.29 -10.38 -4.28
N LYS A 267 21.81 -9.71 -5.34
CA LYS A 267 22.69 -9.13 -6.37
C LYS A 267 23.66 -8.09 -5.78
N ARG A 268 23.19 -7.26 -4.85
CA ARG A 268 24.05 -6.29 -4.15
C ARG A 268 25.05 -7.01 -3.26
N ASP A 269 24.63 -8.02 -2.52
CA ASP A 269 25.52 -8.80 -1.66
C ASP A 269 26.61 -9.50 -2.46
N ILE A 270 26.25 -10.13 -3.58
CA ILE A 270 27.20 -10.77 -4.51
C ILE A 270 28.21 -9.74 -5.02
N ALA A 271 27.76 -8.56 -5.48
CA ALA A 271 28.66 -7.51 -5.95
C ALA A 271 29.60 -7.01 -4.84
N GLN A 272 29.11 -6.94 -3.59
CA GLN A 272 29.94 -6.61 -2.43
C GLN A 272 30.97 -7.70 -2.17
N PHE A 273 30.59 -8.97 -2.20
CA PHE A 273 31.52 -10.11 -2.05
C PHE A 273 32.57 -10.14 -3.16
N GLU A 274 32.18 -9.95 -4.42
CA GLU A 274 33.11 -9.85 -5.55
C GLU A 274 34.10 -8.70 -5.35
N SER A 275 33.62 -7.54 -4.90
CA SER A 275 34.50 -6.39 -4.61
C SER A 275 35.45 -6.67 -3.45
N ALA A 276 35.00 -7.39 -2.42
CA ALA A 276 35.82 -7.77 -1.28
C ALA A 276 36.89 -8.79 -1.69
N LEU A 277 36.51 -9.82 -2.47
CA LEU A 277 37.44 -10.80 -3.03
C LEU A 277 38.48 -10.13 -3.94
N ALA A 278 38.08 -9.18 -4.79
CA ALA A 278 39.01 -8.42 -5.62
C ALA A 278 40.03 -7.61 -4.77
N ARG A 279 39.59 -7.04 -3.64
CA ARG A 279 40.49 -6.34 -2.69
C ARG A 279 41.42 -7.31 -1.95
N PHE A 280 40.94 -8.49 -1.57
CA PHE A 280 41.79 -9.52 -0.96
C PHE A 280 42.82 -10.07 -1.96
N ALA A 281 42.42 -10.31 -3.21
CA ALA A 281 43.31 -10.78 -4.27
C ALA A 281 44.38 -9.72 -4.63
N SER A 282 44.03 -8.43 -4.64
CA SER A 282 45.01 -7.36 -4.89
C SER A 282 45.94 -7.13 -3.68
N SER A 283 45.46 -7.32 -2.46
CA SER A 283 46.26 -7.26 -1.23
C SER A 283 47.25 -8.43 -1.11
N ALA A 284 46.87 -9.63 -1.55
CA ALA A 284 47.74 -10.81 -1.57
C ALA A 284 48.85 -10.75 -2.64
N ALA A 285 48.77 -9.82 -3.60
CA ALA A 285 49.68 -9.77 -4.74
C ALA A 285 50.97 -8.96 -4.54
N LEU A 286 51.17 -8.23 -3.43
CA LEU A 286 52.43 -7.48 -3.15
C LEU A 286 52.72 -7.37 -1.64
N PRO A 287 53.99 -7.52 -1.15
CA PRO A 287 55.25 -7.68 -1.88
C PRO A 287 56.04 -8.97 -1.50
N ALA A 288 56.43 -9.74 -2.53
CA ALA A 288 57.65 -10.55 -2.53
C ALA A 288 58.75 -9.77 -3.28
N GLN A 289 59.13 -8.61 -2.76
CA GLN A 289 60.35 -7.89 -3.14
C GLN A 289 60.90 -7.22 -1.90
N THR A 290 61.69 -7.97 -1.13
CA THR A 290 62.83 -7.52 -0.32
C THR A 290 63.39 -8.74 0.38
N LEU A 291 64.44 -9.32 -0.21
CA LEU A 291 65.69 -9.78 0.42
C LEU A 291 66.52 -10.52 -0.63
#